data_AF-A0A925DDR8-F1
#
_entry.id   AF-A0A925DDR8-F1
#
_cell.length_a   1.000
_cell.length_b   1.000
_cell.length_c   1.000
_cell.angle_alpha   90.00
_cell.angle_beta   90.00
_cell.angle_gamma   90.00
#
_symmetry.space_group_name_H-M   'P 1'
#
loop_
_entity.id
_entity.type
_entity.pdbx_description
1 polymer ?
#
loop_
_entity_poly.entity_id
_entity_poly.type
_entity_poly.pdbx_seq_one_letter_code
_entity_poly.pdbx_strand_id
1 'polypeptide(L)'
;MHFDILFDTERFNLSEVKAHFINPCCFGEDLAIWLREKLLANGAAAIEPGQEDWGWHFEARLGDDAYFIGIGGAAEESPLHPNLGEWRIMIEKHRSLWEKLSGQNKTSFHDAIFNKIRGIIESESDFKNIRYE
;
A
#
# COMPACT_ATOMS: atom_id res chain seq x y z
N MET A 1 14.84 -2.78 2.06
CA MET A 1 14.65 -1.33 2.26
C MET A 1 13.41 -1.02 1.49
N HIS A 2 12.36 -0.72 2.21
CA HIS A 2 11.10 -0.27 1.66
C HIS A 2 11.05 1.25 1.69
N PHE A 3 10.09 1.81 0.97
CA PHE A 3 9.66 3.19 1.11
C PHE A 3 8.19 3.19 1.46
N ASP A 4 7.82 4.06 2.37
CA ASP A 4 6.47 4.14 2.86
C ASP A 4 5.82 5.44 2.42
N ILE A 5 4.56 5.33 2.00
CA ILE A 5 3.68 6.47 1.77
C ILE A 5 2.61 6.40 2.86
N LEU A 6 2.53 7.44 3.67
CA LEU A 6 1.51 7.56 4.70
C LEU A 6 0.56 8.70 4.40
N PHE A 7 -0.71 8.55 4.78
CA PHE A 7 -1.76 9.52 4.56
C PHE A 7 -2.96 9.20 5.44
N ASP A 8 -3.80 10.20 5.69
CA ASP A 8 -5.02 10.04 6.48
C ASP A 8 -6.24 10.10 5.57
N THR A 9 -7.20 9.20 5.79
CA THR A 9 -8.51 9.22 5.14
C THR A 9 -9.51 8.37 5.90
N GLU A 10 -10.81 8.68 5.76
CA GLU A 10 -11.92 7.86 6.26
C GLU A 10 -12.54 6.97 5.18
N ARG A 11 -11.98 6.97 3.96
CA ARG A 11 -12.55 6.33 2.77
C ARG A 11 -12.64 4.79 2.87
N PHE A 12 -11.74 4.17 3.61
CA PHE A 12 -11.55 2.72 3.65
C PHE A 12 -11.90 2.16 5.02
N ASN A 13 -12.32 0.90 5.08
CA ASN A 13 -12.76 0.23 6.28
C ASN A 13 -11.63 0.10 7.31
N LEU A 14 -11.83 0.63 8.53
CA LEU A 14 -10.97 0.41 9.70
C LEU A 14 -11.74 -0.07 10.93
N SER A 15 -13.02 -0.44 10.78
CA SER A 15 -13.90 -0.73 11.91
C SER A 15 -14.71 -2.02 11.78
N GLU A 16 -15.08 -2.42 10.57
CA GLU A 16 -15.90 -3.60 10.33
C GLU A 16 -15.03 -4.85 10.11
N VAL A 17 -14.96 -5.71 11.12
CA VAL A 17 -14.31 -7.02 11.02
C VAL A 17 -15.12 -7.93 10.10
N LYS A 18 -14.50 -8.46 9.04
CA LYS A 18 -15.14 -9.42 8.13
C LYS A 18 -14.80 -10.86 8.50
N ALA A 19 -15.72 -11.79 8.20
CA ALA A 19 -15.59 -13.19 8.56
C ALA A 19 -14.36 -13.90 7.96
N HIS A 20 -13.84 -13.41 6.83
CA HIS A 20 -12.68 -13.98 6.15
C HIS A 20 -11.34 -13.37 6.60
N PHE A 21 -11.35 -12.40 7.53
CA PHE A 21 -10.12 -11.82 8.05
C PHE A 21 -9.34 -12.86 8.86
N ILE A 22 -8.11 -13.15 8.47
CA ILE A 22 -7.22 -14.05 9.22
C ILE A 22 -6.79 -13.41 10.55
N ASN A 23 -6.72 -12.07 10.59
CA ASN A 23 -6.51 -11.28 11.78
C ASN A 23 -7.60 -10.18 11.87
N PRO A 24 -8.56 -10.27 12.83
CA PRO A 24 -9.73 -9.40 12.90
C PRO A 24 -9.50 -7.89 12.86
N CYS A 25 -8.34 -7.40 13.31
CA CYS A 25 -8.02 -5.97 13.37
C CYS A 25 -7.00 -5.53 12.30
N CYS A 26 -6.72 -6.38 11.31
CA CYS A 26 -5.84 -6.05 10.18
C CYS A 26 -6.65 -5.69 8.95
N PHE A 27 -6.97 -4.40 8.85
CA PHE A 27 -7.74 -3.83 7.75
C PHE A 27 -6.86 -3.45 6.55
N GLY A 28 -7.51 -3.10 5.44
CA GLY A 28 -6.82 -2.67 4.20
C GLY A 28 -7.25 -3.39 2.94
N GLU A 29 -8.22 -4.32 3.01
CA GLU A 29 -8.76 -5.04 1.84
C GLU A 29 -9.21 -4.08 0.73
N ASP A 30 -10.08 -3.14 1.07
CA ASP A 30 -10.68 -2.20 0.14
C ASP A 30 -9.68 -1.17 -0.38
N LEU A 31 -8.74 -0.71 0.45
CA LEU A 31 -7.59 0.09 -0.02
C LEU A 31 -6.71 -0.71 -0.98
N ALA A 32 -6.43 -1.99 -0.71
CA ALA A 32 -5.60 -2.84 -1.56
C ALA A 32 -6.25 -3.09 -2.92
N ILE A 33 -7.55 -3.41 -2.93
CA ILE A 33 -8.34 -3.57 -4.16
C ILE A 33 -8.35 -2.26 -4.94
N TRP A 34 -8.65 -1.14 -4.29
CA TRP A 34 -8.70 0.17 -4.93
C TRP A 34 -7.34 0.58 -5.54
N LEU A 35 -6.25 0.43 -4.77
CA LEU A 35 -4.92 0.79 -5.25
C LEU A 35 -4.49 -0.09 -6.42
N ARG A 36 -4.79 -1.39 -6.34
CA ARG A 36 -4.57 -2.33 -7.43
C ARG A 36 -5.28 -1.88 -8.71
N GLU A 37 -6.57 -1.54 -8.63
CA GLU A 37 -7.35 -1.07 -9.78
C GLU A 37 -6.75 0.20 -10.39
N LYS A 38 -6.34 1.15 -9.54
CA LYS A 38 -5.65 2.37 -9.99
C LYS A 38 -4.33 2.05 -10.70
N LEU A 39 -3.55 1.11 -10.19
CA LEU A 39 -2.29 0.68 -10.80
C LEU A 39 -2.51 -0.01 -12.16
N LEU A 40 -3.50 -0.91 -12.25
CA LEU A 40 -3.91 -1.57 -13.50
C LEU A 40 -4.34 -0.55 -14.55
N ALA A 41 -5.20 0.41 -14.18
CA ALA A 41 -5.65 1.49 -15.06
C ALA A 41 -4.49 2.39 -15.54
N ASN A 42 -3.40 2.43 -14.79
CA ASN A 42 -2.20 3.22 -15.08
C ASN A 42 -1.05 2.40 -15.68
N GLY A 43 -1.33 1.20 -16.21
CA GLY A 43 -0.40 0.41 -17.02
C GLY A 43 0.61 -0.44 -16.23
N ALA A 44 0.41 -0.61 -14.93
CA ALA A 44 1.11 -1.65 -14.16
C ALA A 44 0.33 -2.97 -14.25
N ALA A 45 1.01 -4.09 -14.03
CA ALA A 45 0.34 -5.37 -13.73
C ALA A 45 0.29 -5.56 -12.22
N ALA A 46 -0.82 -6.07 -11.67
CA ALA A 46 -0.96 -6.33 -10.24
C ALA A 46 -1.87 -7.54 -9.99
N ILE A 47 -1.46 -8.43 -9.08
CA ILE A 47 -2.23 -9.62 -8.71
C ILE A 47 -3.29 -9.31 -7.66
N GLU A 48 -4.20 -10.24 -7.41
CA GLU A 48 -5.22 -10.10 -6.36
C GLU A 48 -4.58 -9.91 -4.97
N PRO A 49 -5.14 -9.04 -4.10
CA PRO A 49 -4.65 -8.87 -2.76
C PRO A 49 -4.75 -10.13 -1.88
N GLY A 50 -3.72 -10.34 -1.07
CA GLY A 50 -3.66 -11.34 -0.01
C GLY A 50 -3.65 -10.71 1.37
N GLN A 51 -3.79 -11.56 2.39
CA GLN A 51 -3.77 -11.18 3.81
C GLN A 51 -2.46 -11.60 4.46
N GLU A 52 -1.97 -10.76 5.36
CA GLU A 52 -0.84 -11.02 6.26
C GLU A 52 -1.29 -10.80 7.72
N ASP A 53 -0.49 -11.25 8.69
CA ASP A 53 -0.79 -11.08 10.12
C ASP A 53 -0.75 -9.63 10.61
N TRP A 54 -0.22 -8.72 9.79
CA TRP A 54 -0.14 -7.27 10.03
C TRP A 54 -1.02 -6.42 9.10
N GLY A 55 -1.68 -6.99 8.08
CA GLY A 55 -2.41 -6.20 7.08
C GLY A 55 -2.70 -6.93 5.78
N TRP A 56 -2.64 -6.19 4.68
CA TRP A 56 -2.91 -6.66 3.32
C TRP A 56 -1.71 -6.44 2.42
N HIS A 57 -1.62 -7.20 1.35
CA HIS A 57 -0.54 -7.02 0.38
C HIS A 57 -0.94 -7.45 -1.02
N PHE A 58 -0.17 -7.02 -2.02
CA PHE A 58 -0.19 -7.60 -3.35
C PHE A 58 1.14 -7.39 -4.06
N GLU A 59 1.35 -8.15 -5.13
CA GLU A 59 2.50 -8.00 -6.02
C GLU A 59 2.13 -7.14 -7.23
N ALA A 60 3.01 -6.20 -7.57
CA ALA A 60 2.88 -5.34 -8.74
C ALA A 60 4.12 -5.40 -9.63
N ARG A 61 3.94 -5.19 -10.93
CA ARG A 61 5.02 -5.07 -11.91
C ARG A 61 4.84 -3.82 -12.76
N LEU A 62 5.93 -3.11 -13.00
CA LEU A 62 5.98 -1.96 -13.90
C LEU A 62 7.26 -2.04 -14.74
N GLY A 63 7.10 -2.27 -16.04
CA GLY A 63 8.22 -2.66 -16.89
C GLY A 63 8.77 -4.02 -16.44
N ASP A 64 10.10 -4.11 -16.32
CA ASP A 64 10.80 -5.34 -15.90
C ASP A 64 10.87 -5.50 -14.37
N ASP A 65 10.52 -4.46 -13.62
CA ASP A 65 10.62 -4.44 -12.17
C ASP A 65 9.38 -5.02 -11.49
N ALA A 66 9.59 -5.76 -10.42
CA ALA A 66 8.54 -6.33 -9.57
C ALA A 66 8.64 -5.78 -8.14
N TYR A 67 7.50 -5.62 -7.50
CA TYR A 67 7.38 -4.94 -6.21
C TYR A 67 6.34 -5.62 -5.33
N PHE A 68 6.72 -5.83 -4.08
CA PHE A 68 5.81 -6.14 -2.99
C PHE A 68 5.19 -4.83 -2.48
N ILE A 69 3.87 -4.78 -2.42
CA ILE A 69 3.10 -3.66 -1.88
C ILE A 69 2.39 -4.13 -0.62
N GLY A 70 2.79 -3.63 0.54
CA GLY A 70 2.14 -3.87 1.82
C GLY A 70 1.23 -2.71 2.21
N ILE A 71 0.11 -3.02 2.86
CA ILE A 71 -0.91 -2.05 3.25
C ILE A 71 -1.35 -2.34 4.69
N GLY A 72 -1.38 -1.30 5.50
CA GLY A 72 -1.97 -1.35 6.83
C GLY A 72 -2.59 0.00 7.19
N GLY A 73 -3.55 -0.01 8.10
CA GLY A 73 -4.16 1.20 8.62
C GLY A 73 -4.33 1.14 10.13
N ALA A 74 -4.30 2.30 10.75
CA ALA A 74 -4.50 2.52 12.17
C ALA A 74 -5.63 3.53 12.36
N ALA A 75 -6.74 3.07 12.94
CA ALA A 75 -7.89 3.93 13.23
C ALA A 75 -7.51 5.02 14.24
N GLU A 76 -8.03 6.23 14.02
CA GLU A 76 -8.14 7.23 15.07
C GLU A 76 -9.25 6.79 16.04
N GLU A 77 -9.07 7.04 17.34
CA GLU A 77 -10.08 6.75 18.36
C GLU A 77 -11.25 7.76 18.30
N SER A 78 -12.05 7.69 17.23
CA SER A 78 -13.18 8.59 16.96
C SER A 78 -14.49 7.82 16.75
N PRO A 79 -15.40 7.81 17.74
CA PRO A 79 -16.69 7.12 17.59
C PRO A 79 -17.58 7.66 16.46
N LEU A 80 -17.39 8.92 16.06
CA LEU A 80 -18.15 9.56 14.98
C LEU A 80 -17.58 9.25 13.60
N HIS A 81 -16.29 8.90 13.53
CA HIS A 81 -15.56 8.62 12.30
C HIS A 81 -14.78 7.30 12.48
N PRO A 82 -15.48 6.15 12.57
CA PRO A 82 -14.85 4.88 12.92
C PRO A 82 -13.85 4.36 11.88
N ASN A 83 -13.88 4.95 10.68
CA ASN A 83 -12.96 4.63 9.60
C ASN A 83 -11.86 5.67 9.38
N LEU A 84 -11.91 6.80 10.10
CA LEU A 84 -10.84 7.78 10.02
C LEU A 84 -9.58 7.19 10.63
N GLY A 85 -8.48 7.24 9.90
CA GLY A 85 -7.22 6.71 10.36
C GLY A 85 -6.07 7.03 9.45
N GLU A 86 -4.88 6.74 9.97
CA GLU A 86 -3.63 6.81 9.23
C GLU A 86 -3.43 5.50 8.46
N TRP A 87 -3.11 5.60 7.18
CA TRP A 87 -2.78 4.49 6.31
C TRP A 87 -1.30 4.50 5.98
N ARG A 88 -0.73 3.30 5.82
CA ARG A 88 0.65 3.08 5.35
C ARG A 88 0.63 2.17 4.14
N ILE A 89 1.23 2.62 3.05
CA ILE A 89 1.58 1.80 1.88
C ILE A 89 3.09 1.60 1.89
N MET A 90 3.52 0.36 2.17
CA MET A 90 4.92 -0.05 2.13
C MET A 90 5.27 -0.59 0.74
N ILE A 91 6.34 -0.08 0.14
CA ILE A 91 6.76 -0.45 -1.22
C ILE A 91 8.15 -1.05 -1.15
N GLU A 92 8.29 -2.34 -1.47
CA GLU A 92 9.58 -3.01 -1.56
C GLU A 92 9.81 -3.58 -2.96
N LYS A 93 10.93 -3.21 -3.59
CA LYS A 93 11.36 -3.79 -4.86
C LYS A 93 11.90 -5.20 -4.65
N HIS A 94 11.42 -6.16 -5.45
CA HIS A 94 12.01 -7.49 -5.53
C HIS A 94 13.41 -7.41 -6.11
N ARG A 95 14.34 -8.09 -5.43
CA ARG A 95 15.75 -8.12 -5.82
C ARG A 95 16.22 -9.57 -5.90
N SER A 96 17.03 -9.86 -6.91
CA SER A 96 17.76 -11.10 -7.00
C SER A 96 18.74 -11.26 -5.82
N LEU A 97 19.17 -12.49 -5.55
CA LEU A 97 20.14 -12.77 -4.49
C LEU A 97 21.46 -12.02 -4.71
N TRP A 98 21.90 -11.87 -5.96
CA TRP A 98 23.10 -11.11 -6.30
C TRP A 98 22.96 -9.62 -5.99
N GLU A 99 21.83 -9.00 -6.34
CA GLU A 99 21.56 -7.60 -6.03
C GLU A 99 21.43 -7.36 -4.52
N LYS A 100 20.88 -8.33 -3.78
CA LYS A 100 20.85 -8.27 -2.32
C LYS A 100 22.26 -8.29 -1.73
N LEU A 101 23.15 -9.16 -2.22
CA LEU A 101 24.55 -9.28 -1.76
C LEU A 101 25.41 -8.07 -2.17
N SER A 102 25.23 -7.54 -3.38
CA SER A 102 25.98 -6.37 -3.88
C SER A 102 25.41 -5.04 -3.36
N GLY A 103 24.24 -5.05 -2.72
CA GLY A 103 23.54 -3.86 -2.26
C GLY A 103 22.94 -3.01 -3.38
N GLN A 104 22.91 -3.50 -4.60
CA GLN A 104 22.38 -2.82 -5.79
C GLN A 104 20.85 -2.91 -5.87
N ASN A 105 20.28 -2.11 -6.78
CA ASN A 105 18.86 -2.09 -7.17
C ASN A 105 17.89 -2.00 -5.98
N LYS A 106 18.30 -1.33 -4.90
CA LYS A 106 17.42 -1.02 -3.77
C LYS A 106 16.28 -0.15 -4.27
N THR A 107 15.10 -0.33 -3.67
CA THR A 107 14.00 0.62 -3.81
C THR A 107 14.53 2.03 -3.54
N SER A 108 13.95 3.04 -4.17
CA SER A 108 14.27 4.45 -4.02
C SER A 108 13.05 5.33 -4.30
N PHE A 109 13.05 6.57 -3.84
CA PHE A 109 12.06 7.59 -4.24
C PHE A 109 11.98 7.86 -5.75
N HIS A 110 12.97 7.39 -6.51
CA HIS A 110 13.00 7.51 -7.97
C HIS A 110 12.43 6.28 -8.69
N ASP A 111 12.08 5.21 -7.97
CA ASP A 111 11.43 4.06 -8.61
C ASP A 111 10.11 4.46 -9.26
N ALA A 112 9.88 3.92 -10.45
CA ALA A 112 8.72 4.28 -11.26
C ALA A 112 7.41 3.91 -10.56
N ILE A 113 7.36 2.78 -9.85
CA ILE A 113 6.16 2.38 -9.10
C ILE A 113 5.87 3.34 -7.96
N PHE A 114 6.91 3.81 -7.24
CA PHE A 114 6.75 4.71 -6.12
C PHE A 114 6.17 6.04 -6.59
N ASN A 115 6.72 6.62 -7.66
CA ASN A 115 6.19 7.85 -8.24
C ASN A 115 4.77 7.69 -8.80
N LYS A 116 4.43 6.49 -9.31
CA LYS A 116 3.07 6.19 -9.77
C LYS A 116 2.08 6.11 -8.62
N ILE A 117 2.42 5.42 -7.53
CA ILE A 117 1.58 5.35 -6.32
C ILE A 117 1.45 6.74 -5.70
N ARG A 118 2.57 7.47 -5.54
CA ARG A 118 2.56 8.88 -5.09
C ARG A 118 1.56 9.71 -5.90
N GLY A 119 1.65 9.68 -7.23
CA GLY A 119 0.75 10.46 -8.08
C GLY A 119 -0.72 10.07 -7.94
N ILE A 120 -1.01 8.78 -7.71
CA ILE A 120 -2.37 8.31 -7.39
C ILE A 120 -2.83 8.92 -6.06
N ILE A 121 -2.05 8.78 -4.98
CA ILE A 121 -2.39 9.28 -3.63
C ILE A 121 -2.54 10.81 -3.63
N GLU A 122 -1.61 11.55 -4.23
CA GLU A 122 -1.65 13.02 -4.30
C GLU A 122 -2.80 13.57 -5.15
N SER A 123 -3.41 12.74 -6.01
CA SER A 123 -4.56 13.14 -6.83
C SER A 123 -5.91 13.06 -6.10
N GLU A 124 -5.95 12.39 -4.94
CA GLU A 124 -7.18 12.18 -4.18
C GLU A 124 -7.39 13.32 -3.18
N SER A 125 -8.48 14.07 -3.34
CA SER A 125 -8.71 15.33 -2.61
C SER A 125 -9.05 15.15 -1.14
N ASP A 126 -9.52 13.98 -0.74
CA ASP A 126 -9.86 13.56 0.62
C ASP A 126 -8.69 12.90 1.36
N PHE A 127 -7.56 12.65 0.70
CA PHE A 127 -6.37 12.13 1.37
C PHE A 127 -5.58 13.30 1.96
N LYS A 128 -5.26 13.21 3.25
CA LYS A 128 -4.65 14.30 4.04
C LYS A 128 -3.30 13.86 4.62
N ASN A 129 -2.53 14.83 5.10
CA ASN A 129 -1.27 14.61 5.83
C ASN A 129 -0.30 13.65 5.13
N ILE A 130 -0.24 13.71 3.80
CA ILE A 130 0.58 12.82 2.98
C ILE A 130 2.07 13.01 3.34
N ARG A 131 2.76 11.92 3.68
CA ARG A 131 4.18 11.91 4.03
C ARG A 131 4.90 10.69 3.45
N TYR A 132 6.22 10.77 3.40
CA TYR A 132 7.09 9.79 2.78
C TYR A 132 8.22 9.42 3.75
N GLU A 133 8.36 8.12 4.06
CA GLU A 133 9.35 7.58 5.01
C GLU A 133 10.30 6.57 4.32
#